data_AF-A0A1B5KT16-F1
#
_entry.id   AF-A0A1B5KT16-F1
#
_cell.length_a   1.000
_cell.length_b   1.000
_cell.length_c   1.000
_cell.angle_alpha   90.00
_cell.angle_beta   90.00
_cell.angle_gamma   90.00
#
_symmetry.space_group_name_H-M   'P 1'
#
loop_
_entity.id
_entity.type
_entity.pdbx_description
1 polymer ?
#
loop_
_entity_poly.entity_id
_entity_poly.type
_entity_poly.pdbx_seq_one_letter_code
_entity_poly.pdbx_strand_id
1 'polypeptide(L)'
;MMSSGSRSRVTQWSARLHSCIRQLHAGAGGQLGPSAGSLGRQSHGEKIWVFSHRRSEQTIYSLEDKLDGFHALKQLPFNGKKTKPAKLRKDYWAPMAMIQFPQGQGEVGRSVYQKLRELKHLHEVAWPKDFRYKRPQEFTEADKKKIAEEKEKGRDYKPVRTKAERGIALNAQKKNAIADMATVLGGHGSGNKVAASPASHDDQPELVHVSISWANDEDKNYAESWSTNVSHELLNKPVYNKLDREGEREGESGA
;
A
#
# COMPACT_ATOMS: atom_id res chain seq x y z
N MET A 1 52.37 -65.20 25.33
CA MET A 1 51.17 -65.96 25.73
C MET A 1 49.96 -65.07 25.50
N MET A 2 48.84 -65.61 24.98
CA MET A 2 47.48 -65.01 24.92
C MET A 2 47.36 -63.65 24.14
N SER A 3 46.48 -63.45 23.14
CA SER A 3 45.00 -63.61 23.06
C SER A 3 44.25 -62.53 23.86
N SER A 4 43.27 -61.77 23.35
CA SER A 4 42.67 -61.70 21.99
C SER A 4 41.62 -60.57 21.81
N GLY A 5 41.50 -59.99 20.61
CA GLY A 5 40.28 -59.31 20.10
C GLY A 5 40.04 -57.85 20.54
N SER A 6 39.06 -57.10 19.99
CA SER A 6 38.26 -57.25 18.74
C SER A 6 37.48 -55.95 18.40
N ARG A 7 36.85 -55.87 17.22
CA ARG A 7 35.96 -54.81 16.65
C ARG A 7 36.69 -53.57 16.08
N SER A 8 36.79 -53.35 14.76
CA SER A 8 35.78 -53.02 13.71
C SER A 8 35.26 -51.56 13.80
N ARG A 9 35.48 -50.62 12.84
CA ARG A 9 35.39 -50.64 11.35
C ARG A 9 33.93 -50.87 10.87
N VAL A 10 33.36 -50.21 9.85
CA VAL A 10 33.85 -49.19 8.87
C VAL A 10 33.23 -47.80 9.24
N THR A 11 32.90 -46.77 8.43
CA THR A 11 32.86 -46.36 6.99
C THR A 11 32.97 -44.82 7.01
N GLN A 12 33.51 -44.01 6.08
CA GLN A 12 33.70 -44.02 4.61
C GLN A 12 32.40 -43.96 3.79
N TRP A 13 32.04 -42.76 3.31
CA TRP A 13 31.00 -42.55 2.31
C TRP A 13 31.63 -42.24 0.95
N SER A 14 31.11 -42.83 -0.13
CA SER A 14 31.62 -42.68 -1.49
C SER A 14 30.65 -41.88 -2.36
N ALA A 15 31.21 -41.04 -3.25
CA ALA A 15 30.41 -40.26 -4.18
C ALA A 15 29.86 -41.13 -5.32
N ARG A 16 28.60 -40.89 -5.71
CA ARG A 16 28.08 -41.25 -7.04
C ARG A 16 27.22 -40.12 -7.59
N LEU A 17 27.54 -39.70 -8.80
CA LEU A 17 26.73 -38.81 -9.62
C LEU A 17 25.56 -39.63 -10.21
N HIS A 18 24.34 -39.10 -10.17
CA HIS A 18 23.25 -39.52 -11.05
C HIS A 18 22.68 -38.29 -11.76
N SER A 19 23.20 -38.03 -12.96
CA SER A 19 22.60 -37.13 -13.93
C SER A 19 21.49 -37.85 -14.70
N CYS A 20 20.23 -37.45 -14.52
CA CYS A 20 19.14 -37.81 -15.42
C CYS A 20 18.43 -36.54 -15.92
N ILE A 21 17.97 -36.59 -17.16
CA ILE A 21 17.53 -35.43 -17.94
C ILE A 21 16.00 -35.41 -18.06
N ARG A 22 15.42 -34.22 -17.87
CA ARG A 22 14.11 -33.71 -18.35
C ARG A 22 13.02 -34.74 -18.68
N GLN A 23 11.84 -34.55 -18.07
CA GLN A 23 10.58 -34.67 -18.81
C GLN A 23 9.69 -33.45 -18.56
N LEU A 24 8.85 -33.14 -19.55
CA LEU A 24 8.21 -31.83 -19.70
C LEU A 24 6.77 -31.85 -19.19
N HIS A 25 6.46 -31.03 -18.18
CA HIS A 25 5.09 -30.55 -17.95
C HIS A 25 4.85 -29.22 -18.67
N ALA A 26 5.20 -29.19 -19.96
CA ALA A 26 4.79 -28.16 -20.91
C ALA A 26 3.58 -28.68 -21.69
N GLY A 27 2.39 -28.57 -21.09
CA GLY A 27 1.14 -29.07 -21.67
C GLY A 27 -0.04 -28.20 -21.26
N ALA A 28 -0.96 -27.96 -22.21
CA ALA A 28 -2.17 -27.16 -22.03
C ALA A 28 -1.94 -25.71 -21.52
N GLY A 29 -0.83 -25.08 -21.90
CA GLY A 29 -0.74 -23.62 -21.98
C GLY A 29 -1.62 -23.09 -23.12
N GLY A 30 -2.94 -23.18 -22.95
CA GLY A 30 -3.90 -22.72 -23.95
C GLY A 30 -3.74 -21.21 -24.17
N GLN A 31 -3.67 -20.78 -25.43
CA GLN A 31 -3.68 -19.36 -25.77
C GLN A 31 -5.05 -18.77 -25.41
N LEU A 32 -5.14 -18.20 -24.21
CA LEU A 32 -6.08 -17.13 -23.94
C LEU A 32 -5.69 -15.97 -24.87
N GLY A 33 -6.40 -15.87 -26.00
CA GLY A 33 -6.40 -14.66 -26.82
C GLY A 33 -6.86 -13.45 -25.98
N PRO A 34 -6.76 -12.22 -26.50
CA PRO A 34 -7.17 -11.03 -25.78
C PRO A 34 -8.61 -11.22 -25.28
N SER A 35 -8.78 -11.29 -23.96
CA SER A 35 -10.06 -11.64 -23.36
C SER A 35 -11.04 -10.51 -23.64
N ALA A 36 -11.96 -10.75 -24.57
CA ALA A 36 -13.10 -9.89 -24.80
C ALA A 36 -13.76 -9.64 -23.44
N GLY A 37 -13.69 -8.40 -22.97
CA GLY A 37 -14.01 -8.07 -21.58
C GLY A 37 -15.44 -8.46 -21.23
N SER A 38 -15.73 -8.66 -19.94
CA SER A 38 -17.09 -8.92 -19.47
C SER A 38 -17.96 -7.66 -19.63
N LEU A 39 -18.42 -7.40 -20.85
CA LEU A 39 -19.26 -6.27 -21.26
C LEU A 39 -20.56 -6.27 -20.45
N GLY A 40 -20.56 -5.57 -19.31
CA GLY A 40 -21.67 -5.48 -18.36
C GLY A 40 -21.37 -5.93 -16.93
N ARG A 41 -20.18 -6.47 -16.62
CA ARG A 41 -19.73 -6.70 -15.23
C ARG A 41 -18.49 -5.87 -14.92
N GLN A 42 -18.58 -5.06 -13.86
CA GLN A 42 -17.48 -4.28 -13.29
C GLN A 42 -16.33 -5.25 -12.94
N SER A 43 -15.20 -5.15 -13.63
CA SER A 43 -14.08 -6.07 -13.44
C SER A 43 -13.38 -5.80 -12.11
N HIS A 44 -13.08 -6.87 -11.36
CA HIS A 44 -12.46 -6.76 -10.03
C HIS A 44 -11.06 -6.12 -10.14
N GLY A 45 -10.95 -4.89 -9.63
CA GLY A 45 -9.77 -4.04 -9.76
C GLY A 45 -10.03 -2.71 -10.49
N GLU A 46 -11.17 -2.52 -11.17
CA GLU A 46 -11.52 -1.24 -11.82
C GLU A 46 -11.65 -0.06 -10.85
N LYS A 47 -11.88 -0.34 -9.56
CA LYS A 47 -11.95 0.66 -8.49
C LYS A 47 -11.03 0.24 -7.34
N ILE A 48 -10.27 1.21 -6.81
CA ILE A 48 -9.49 1.07 -5.57
C ILE A 48 -9.99 2.13 -4.60
N TRP A 49 -10.45 1.71 -3.43
CA TRP A 49 -10.88 2.59 -2.36
C TRP A 49 -9.77 2.78 -1.34
N VAL A 50 -9.42 4.04 -1.05
CA VAL A 50 -8.37 4.39 -0.09
C VAL A 50 -9.04 4.99 1.14
N PHE A 51 -9.00 4.26 2.25
CA PHE A 51 -9.57 4.70 3.52
C PHE A 51 -8.49 5.29 4.43
N SER A 52 -8.86 6.32 5.19
CA SER A 52 -7.99 6.92 6.22
C SER A 52 -8.64 6.93 7.60
N HIS A 53 -7.81 6.86 8.64
CA HIS A 53 -8.24 7.02 10.03
C HIS A 53 -8.14 8.48 10.46
N ARG A 54 -9.30 9.12 10.71
CA ARG A 54 -9.48 10.57 10.94
C ARG A 54 -8.58 11.22 12.00
N ARG A 55 -7.94 10.44 12.88
CA ARG A 55 -7.10 10.93 14.00
C ARG A 55 -5.66 10.42 14.03
N SER A 56 -5.29 9.47 13.16
CA SER A 56 -3.93 8.88 13.18
C SER A 56 -3.27 8.83 11.81
N GLU A 57 -3.96 9.30 10.76
CA GLU A 57 -3.49 9.28 9.37
C GLU A 57 -3.09 7.88 8.86
N GLN A 58 -3.49 6.81 9.55
CA GLN A 58 -3.34 5.44 9.07
C GLN A 58 -4.20 5.21 7.83
N THR A 59 -3.63 4.58 6.81
CA THR A 59 -4.30 4.27 5.54
C THR A 59 -4.58 2.79 5.39
N ILE A 60 -5.65 2.45 4.66
CA ILE A 60 -5.98 1.09 4.26
C ILE A 60 -6.50 1.13 2.82
N TYR A 61 -5.99 0.26 1.95
CA TYR A 61 -6.49 0.10 0.59
C TYR A 61 -7.51 -1.04 0.54
N SER A 62 -8.59 -0.87 -0.24
CA SER A 62 -9.58 -1.90 -0.55
C SER A 62 -9.89 -1.92 -2.04
N LEU A 63 -10.43 -3.03 -2.54
CA LEU A 63 -11.04 -3.13 -3.88
C LEU A 63 -12.58 -3.08 -3.80
N GLU A 64 -13.12 -3.01 -2.59
CA GLU A 64 -14.54 -2.88 -2.28
C GLU A 64 -14.85 -1.50 -1.69
N ASP A 65 -16.09 -1.03 -1.83
CA ASP A 65 -16.60 0.23 -1.27
C ASP A 65 -16.69 0.23 0.28
N LYS A 66 -16.40 -0.90 0.90
CA LYS A 66 -16.46 -1.14 2.34
C LYS A 66 -15.13 -1.71 2.83
N LEU A 67 -14.85 -1.49 4.12
CA LEU A 67 -13.76 -2.15 4.83
C LEU A 67 -14.26 -3.44 5.47
N ASP A 68 -13.82 -4.60 4.98
CA ASP A 68 -13.88 -5.82 5.79
C ASP A 68 -12.96 -5.68 7.01
N GLY A 69 -13.50 -5.92 8.21
CA GLY A 69 -12.79 -5.77 9.47
C GLY A 69 -11.58 -6.69 9.64
N PHE A 70 -11.53 -7.85 8.98
CA PHE A 70 -10.44 -8.83 9.14
C PHE A 70 -9.27 -8.57 8.19
N HIS A 71 -9.54 -8.46 6.88
CA HIS A 71 -8.55 -8.21 5.84
C HIS A 71 -7.96 -6.80 5.92
N ALA A 72 -8.78 -5.78 6.24
CA ALA A 72 -8.28 -4.43 6.46
C ALA A 72 -7.37 -4.33 7.70
N LEU A 73 -7.72 -5.00 8.81
CA LEU A 73 -6.92 -4.98 10.04
C LEU A 73 -5.56 -5.70 9.89
N LYS A 74 -5.40 -6.58 8.89
CA LYS A 74 -4.10 -7.16 8.52
C LYS A 74 -3.15 -6.14 7.87
N GLN A 75 -3.66 -5.04 7.30
CA GLN A 75 -2.82 -4.00 6.69
C GLN A 75 -2.18 -3.02 7.69
N LEU A 76 -2.56 -3.09 8.97
CA LEU A 76 -1.98 -2.25 10.02
C LEU A 76 -0.88 -3.01 10.79
N PRO A 77 0.39 -2.56 10.79
CA PRO A 77 1.45 -3.18 11.57
C PRO A 77 1.33 -2.87 13.08
N PHE A 78 2.17 -3.52 13.89
CA PHE A 78 2.30 -3.22 15.31
C PHE A 78 3.41 -2.17 15.55
N ASN A 79 3.06 -0.89 15.45
CA ASN A 79 4.00 0.22 15.66
C ASN A 79 4.23 0.56 17.15
N GLY A 80 3.67 -0.22 18.09
CA GLY A 80 3.80 0.00 19.54
C GLY A 80 2.50 -0.17 20.35
N LYS A 81 2.57 0.06 21.67
CA LYS A 81 1.40 -0.03 22.57
C LYS A 81 0.35 1.01 22.16
N LYS A 82 -0.90 0.57 21.97
CA LYS A 82 -2.05 1.38 21.51
C LYS A 82 -1.98 1.96 20.08
N THR A 83 -0.97 1.64 19.25
CA THR A 83 -0.89 2.17 17.86
C THR A 83 -1.77 1.40 16.86
N LYS A 84 -2.08 0.12 17.13
CA LYS A 84 -3.01 -0.70 16.35
C LYS A 84 -4.35 -0.85 17.09
N PRO A 85 -5.51 -0.57 16.46
CA PRO A 85 -6.81 -0.78 17.07
C PRO A 85 -7.16 -2.28 17.16
N ALA A 86 -7.97 -2.67 18.15
CA ALA A 86 -8.42 -4.06 18.30
C ALA A 86 -9.52 -4.46 17.29
N LYS A 87 -10.32 -3.48 16.83
CA LYS A 87 -11.30 -3.61 15.75
C LYS A 87 -11.43 -2.27 15.02
N LEU A 88 -11.71 -2.30 13.72
CA LEU A 88 -11.98 -1.07 12.96
C LEU A 88 -13.37 -0.54 13.35
N ARG A 89 -13.44 0.74 13.75
CA ARG A 89 -14.71 1.41 14.09
C ARG A 89 -15.16 2.32 12.95
N LYS A 90 -16.44 2.25 12.57
CA LYS A 90 -17.02 2.97 11.43
C LYS A 90 -16.97 4.50 11.54
N ASP A 91 -16.82 5.04 12.75
CA ASP A 91 -16.75 6.49 13.01
C ASP A 91 -15.36 7.09 12.77
N TYR A 92 -14.30 6.28 12.92
CA TYR A 92 -12.92 6.74 12.71
C TYR A 92 -12.38 6.52 11.30
N TRP A 93 -12.92 5.56 10.55
CA TRP A 93 -12.48 5.25 9.19
C TRP A 93 -13.44 5.86 8.16
N ALA A 94 -12.89 6.58 7.19
CA ALA A 94 -13.63 7.14 6.07
C ALA A 94 -12.84 6.97 4.76
N PRO A 95 -13.51 6.83 3.59
CA PRO A 95 -12.82 6.95 2.31
C PRO A 95 -12.20 8.35 2.20
N MET A 96 -10.95 8.45 1.75
CA MET A 96 -10.29 9.71 1.40
C MET A 96 -10.14 9.89 -0.11
N ALA A 97 -10.01 8.78 -0.85
CA ALA A 97 -9.96 8.76 -2.31
C ALA A 97 -10.60 7.47 -2.85
N MET A 98 -11.21 7.55 -4.03
CA MET A 98 -11.50 6.42 -4.90
C MET A 98 -10.70 6.61 -6.20
N ILE A 99 -9.83 5.65 -6.51
CA ILE A 99 -9.13 5.56 -7.80
C ILE A 99 -10.00 4.72 -8.73
N GLN A 100 -10.33 5.22 -9.93
CA GLN A 100 -11.14 4.50 -10.92
C GLN A 100 -10.43 4.42 -12.28
N PHE A 101 -10.30 3.19 -12.77
CA PHE A 101 -9.75 2.84 -14.07
C PHE A 101 -10.86 2.73 -15.13
N PRO A 102 -10.53 2.79 -16.44
CA PRO A 102 -11.50 2.57 -17.51
C PRO A 102 -12.07 1.14 -17.45
N GLN A 103 -13.29 0.96 -17.96
CA GLN A 103 -13.96 -0.35 -17.97
C GLN A 103 -13.09 -1.41 -18.67
N GLY A 104 -13.03 -2.62 -18.10
CA GLY A 104 -12.17 -3.72 -18.55
C GLY A 104 -10.75 -3.68 -17.97
N GLN A 105 -10.24 -2.53 -17.52
CA GLN A 105 -8.85 -2.38 -17.07
C GLN A 105 -8.59 -2.83 -15.62
N GLY A 106 -9.41 -3.73 -15.08
CA GLY A 106 -9.26 -4.30 -13.74
C GLY A 106 -7.94 -5.06 -13.50
N GLU A 107 -7.17 -5.39 -14.55
CA GLU A 107 -5.79 -5.89 -14.40
C GLU A 107 -4.78 -4.79 -14.04
N VAL A 108 -4.92 -3.60 -14.63
CA VAL A 108 -4.09 -2.43 -14.33
C VAL A 108 -4.31 -2.02 -12.88
N GLY A 109 -5.57 -1.88 -12.46
CA GLY A 109 -5.90 -1.55 -11.07
C GLY A 109 -5.47 -2.62 -10.06
N ARG A 110 -5.43 -3.91 -10.42
CA ARG A 110 -4.82 -4.96 -9.58
C ARG A 110 -3.30 -4.79 -9.42
N SER A 111 -2.59 -4.41 -10.50
CA SER A 111 -1.16 -4.07 -10.45
C SER A 111 -0.90 -2.84 -9.56
N VAL A 112 -1.68 -1.76 -9.74
CA VAL A 112 -1.60 -0.55 -8.91
C VAL A 112 -1.89 -0.85 -7.44
N TYR A 113 -2.96 -1.59 -7.13
CA TYR A 113 -3.29 -2.00 -5.77
C TYR A 113 -2.18 -2.81 -5.09
N GLN A 114 -1.49 -3.69 -5.84
CA GLN A 114 -0.30 -4.38 -5.34
C GLN A 114 0.81 -3.38 -5.04
N LYS A 115 1.15 -2.47 -5.97
CA LYS A 115 2.24 -1.48 -5.78
C LYS A 115 2.00 -0.51 -4.62
N LEU A 116 0.78 0.00 -4.47
CA LEU A 116 0.40 0.86 -3.34
C LEU A 116 0.53 0.14 -1.99
N ARG A 117 0.27 -1.18 -1.94
CA ARG A 117 0.46 -2.00 -0.74
C ARG A 117 1.92 -2.40 -0.49
N GLU A 118 2.71 -2.59 -1.53
CA GLU A 118 4.18 -2.77 -1.45
C GLU A 118 4.85 -1.51 -0.88
N LEU A 119 4.56 -0.33 -1.45
CA LEU A 119 5.11 0.95 -1.00
C LEU A 119 4.71 1.29 0.45
N LYS A 120 3.42 1.17 0.80
CA LYS A 120 2.98 1.36 2.19
C LYS A 120 3.74 0.47 3.18
N HIS A 121 3.99 -0.79 2.82
CA HIS A 121 4.75 -1.70 3.68
C HIS A 121 6.21 -1.26 3.85
N LEU A 122 6.84 -0.77 2.77
CA LEU A 122 8.18 -0.19 2.81
C LEU A 122 8.23 1.08 3.69
N HIS A 123 7.25 1.99 3.60
CA HIS A 123 7.17 3.19 4.47
C HIS A 123 7.01 2.84 5.96
N GLU A 124 6.42 1.69 6.29
CA GLU A 124 6.25 1.23 7.66
C GLU A 124 7.46 0.47 8.22
N VAL A 125 8.26 -0.19 7.37
CA VAL A 125 9.36 -1.09 7.78
C VAL A 125 10.76 -0.53 7.48
N ALA A 126 10.95 0.11 6.32
CA ALA A 126 12.24 0.47 5.74
C ALA A 126 12.50 1.99 5.70
N TRP A 127 12.10 2.69 6.76
CA TRP A 127 12.23 4.15 6.89
C TRP A 127 13.69 4.62 7.06
N PRO A 128 14.05 5.81 6.55
CA PRO A 128 15.41 6.34 6.62
C PRO A 128 15.84 6.64 8.07
N LYS A 129 17.15 6.53 8.36
CA LYS A 129 17.72 6.74 9.71
C LYS A 129 17.28 8.05 10.34
N ASP A 130 17.11 9.11 9.54
CA ASP A 130 16.73 10.45 9.99
C ASP A 130 15.31 10.53 10.55
N PHE A 131 14.43 9.58 10.22
CA PHE A 131 13.10 9.44 10.84
C PHE A 131 13.19 9.15 12.36
N ARG A 132 14.37 8.82 12.88
CA ARG A 132 14.63 8.74 14.32
C ARG A 132 14.55 10.12 15.02
N TYR A 133 14.78 11.21 14.31
CA TYR A 133 14.77 12.58 14.84
C TYR A 133 13.42 13.26 14.61
N LYS A 134 13.09 14.25 15.46
CA LYS A 134 11.92 15.10 15.28
C LYS A 134 12.13 16.02 14.07
N ARG A 135 11.06 16.34 13.35
CA ARG A 135 11.08 17.43 12.35
C ARG A 135 10.93 18.80 13.05
N PRO A 136 11.33 19.92 12.43
CA PRO A 136 11.15 21.25 13.02
C PRO A 136 9.72 21.59 13.46
N GLN A 137 8.72 21.08 12.72
CA GLN A 137 7.29 21.23 13.04
C GLN A 137 6.84 20.44 14.29
N GLU A 138 7.69 19.56 14.83
CA GLU A 138 7.44 18.71 16.00
C GLU A 138 8.27 19.13 17.23
N PHE A 139 9.07 20.20 17.12
CA PHE A 139 9.90 20.68 18.23
C PHE A 139 9.04 21.34 19.31
N THR A 140 9.01 20.75 20.50
CA THR A 140 8.45 21.39 21.70
C THR A 140 9.35 22.53 22.18
N GLU A 141 8.84 23.44 23.03
CA GLU A 141 9.67 24.50 23.61
C GLU A 141 10.88 23.96 24.39
N ALA A 142 10.74 22.78 25.01
CA ALA A 142 11.84 22.08 25.67
C ALA A 142 12.88 21.52 24.68
N ASP A 143 12.46 21.08 23.49
CA ASP A 143 13.37 20.70 22.41
C ASP A 143 14.11 21.93 21.87
N LYS A 144 13.40 23.03 21.61
CA LYS A 144 13.97 24.31 21.12
C LYS A 144 15.00 24.88 22.08
N LYS A 145 14.70 24.89 23.38
CA LYS A 145 15.64 25.35 24.43
C LYS A 145 16.93 24.51 24.42
N LYS A 146 16.83 23.18 24.33
CA LYS A 146 18.02 22.30 24.25
C LYS A 146 18.83 22.48 22.97
N ILE A 147 18.17 22.77 21.84
CA ILE A 147 18.87 23.12 20.59
C ILE A 147 19.69 24.40 20.78
N ALA A 148 19.14 25.42 21.43
CA ALA A 148 19.90 26.65 21.75
C ALA A 148 21.07 26.36 22.70
N GLU A 149 20.82 25.68 23.82
CA GLU A 149 21.83 25.32 24.83
C GLU A 149 22.99 24.49 24.27
N GLU A 150 22.77 23.56 23.34
CA GLU A 150 23.87 22.80 22.70
C GLU A 150 24.51 23.58 21.54
N LYS A 151 23.78 24.45 20.84
CA LYS A 151 24.34 25.36 19.82
C LYS A 151 25.32 26.37 20.42
N GLU A 152 25.02 26.91 21.61
CA GLU A 152 25.94 27.74 22.40
C GLU A 152 27.24 26.98 22.77
N LYS A 153 27.15 25.65 22.96
CA LYS A 153 28.30 24.75 23.17
C LYS A 153 28.95 24.28 21.86
N GLY A 154 28.59 24.85 20.71
CA GLY A 154 29.14 24.53 19.39
C GLY A 154 28.73 23.17 18.82
N ARG A 155 27.58 22.60 19.23
CA ARG A 155 27.12 21.26 18.84
C ARG A 155 25.81 21.29 18.05
N ASP A 156 25.73 20.48 17.00
CA ASP A 156 24.48 20.19 16.29
C ASP A 156 23.65 19.15 17.08
N TYR A 157 22.67 19.64 17.84
CA TYR A 157 21.74 18.79 18.58
C TYR A 157 20.42 18.60 17.83
N LYS A 158 20.10 17.35 17.48
CA LYS A 158 18.85 16.96 16.83
C LYS A 158 17.97 16.16 17.80
N PRO A 159 16.80 16.68 18.23
CA PRO A 159 15.90 15.98 19.15
C PRO A 159 15.47 14.62 18.63
N VAL A 160 15.53 13.58 19.46
CA VAL A 160 15.22 12.18 19.09
C VAL A 160 13.78 11.84 19.45
N ARG A 161 13.02 11.26 18.51
CA ARG A 161 11.69 10.70 18.78
C ARG A 161 11.79 9.49 19.71
N THR A 162 11.05 9.53 20.81
CA THR A 162 10.79 8.40 21.70
C THR A 162 10.13 7.23 20.93
N LYS A 163 10.09 6.04 21.55
CA LYS A 163 9.40 4.88 20.96
C LYS A 163 7.90 5.16 20.73
N ALA A 164 7.26 5.98 21.56
CA ALA A 164 5.85 6.32 21.43
C ALA A 164 5.61 7.34 20.30
N GLU A 165 6.34 8.47 20.29
CA GLU A 165 6.25 9.47 19.21
C GLU A 165 6.56 8.85 17.84
N ARG A 166 7.55 7.96 17.76
CA ARG A 166 7.89 7.25 16.51
C ARG A 166 6.79 6.28 16.08
N GLY A 167 6.15 5.57 17.02
CA GLY A 167 5.02 4.69 16.71
C GLY A 167 3.78 5.44 16.22
N ILE A 168 3.59 6.69 16.67
CA ILE A 168 2.56 7.61 16.16
C ILE A 168 2.97 8.16 14.78
N ALA A 169 4.23 8.56 14.59
CA ALA A 169 4.72 9.05 13.31
C ALA A 169 4.67 7.96 12.20
N LEU A 170 5.04 6.71 12.50
CA LEU A 170 4.92 5.57 11.57
C LEU A 170 3.48 5.19 11.22
N ASN A 171 2.51 5.61 12.05
CA ASN A 171 1.10 5.45 11.76
C ASN A 171 0.58 6.49 10.74
N ALA A 172 1.21 7.66 10.64
CA ALA A 172 0.74 8.80 9.85
C ALA A 172 1.10 8.65 8.35
N GLN A 173 0.53 7.63 7.71
CA GLN A 173 0.82 7.23 6.34
C GLN A 173 -0.03 7.95 5.28
N LYS A 174 -0.94 8.85 5.65
CA LYS A 174 -1.82 9.58 4.71
C LYS A 174 -1.05 10.27 3.59
N LYS A 175 -0.02 11.03 3.95
CA LYS A 175 0.76 11.85 3.02
C LYS A 175 1.63 10.99 2.10
N ASN A 176 2.28 9.97 2.69
CA ASN A 176 3.04 8.96 1.96
C ASN A 176 2.15 8.23 0.94
N ALA A 177 0.96 7.79 1.34
CA ALA A 177 0.01 7.12 0.44
C ALA A 177 -0.46 7.99 -0.74
N ILE A 178 -0.46 9.32 -0.59
CA ILE A 178 -0.81 10.25 -1.66
C ILE A 178 0.36 10.44 -2.64
N ALA A 179 1.59 10.57 -2.12
CA ALA A 179 2.80 10.52 -2.95
C ALA A 179 2.98 9.17 -3.66
N ASP A 180 2.62 8.05 -3.01
CA ASP A 180 2.59 6.71 -3.60
C ASP A 180 1.56 6.63 -4.73
N MET A 181 0.36 7.21 -4.56
CA MET A 181 -0.66 7.29 -5.62
C MET A 181 -0.15 8.06 -6.84
N ALA A 182 0.43 9.25 -6.66
CA ALA A 182 1.01 10.00 -7.78
C ALA A 182 2.15 9.24 -8.47
N THR A 183 3.08 8.68 -7.69
CA THR A 183 4.21 7.88 -8.19
C THR A 183 3.72 6.69 -9.04
N VAL A 184 2.81 5.87 -8.51
CA VAL A 184 2.34 4.64 -9.17
C VAL A 184 1.40 4.94 -10.36
N LEU A 185 0.57 5.98 -10.28
CA LEU A 185 -0.30 6.36 -11.40
C LEU A 185 0.43 7.11 -12.52
N GLY A 186 1.61 7.67 -12.23
CA GLY A 186 2.61 8.08 -13.22
C GLY A 186 3.45 6.94 -13.81
N GLY A 187 3.02 5.69 -13.68
CA GLY A 187 3.68 4.52 -14.30
C GLY A 187 4.95 4.00 -13.60
N HIS A 188 5.42 4.63 -12.52
CA HIS A 188 6.67 4.23 -11.87
C HIS A 188 6.60 2.86 -11.19
N GLY A 189 7.75 2.20 -11.08
CA GLY A 189 7.95 0.92 -10.38
C GLY A 189 7.93 -0.28 -11.32
N SER A 190 8.89 -1.20 -11.13
CA SER A 190 9.05 -2.37 -12.01
C SER A 190 7.81 -3.26 -11.99
N GLY A 191 7.31 -3.61 -13.19
CA GLY A 191 6.10 -4.41 -13.40
C GLY A 191 4.77 -3.66 -13.19
N ASN A 192 4.79 -2.32 -13.14
CA ASN A 192 3.58 -1.50 -13.13
C ASN A 192 2.88 -1.54 -14.50
N LYS A 193 1.58 -1.88 -14.52
CA LYS A 193 0.78 -2.02 -15.76
C LYS A 193 0.04 -0.75 -16.19
N VAL A 194 0.30 0.40 -15.55
CA VAL A 194 -0.27 1.70 -15.97
C VAL A 194 0.38 2.20 -17.26
N ALA A 195 1.65 1.85 -17.52
CA ALA A 195 2.25 1.97 -18.85
C ALA A 195 1.67 0.85 -19.75
N ALA A 196 0.87 1.24 -20.75
CA ALA A 196 0.22 0.30 -21.67
C ALA A 196 1.21 -0.31 -22.68
N SER A 197 2.22 0.47 -23.06
CA SER A 197 3.32 0.06 -23.95
C SER A 197 4.67 0.29 -23.27
N PRO A 198 5.67 -0.58 -23.49
CA PRO A 198 7.06 -0.25 -23.14
C PRO A 198 7.52 0.93 -24.00
N ALA A 199 8.25 1.87 -23.40
CA ALA A 199 8.80 3.02 -24.10
C ALA A 199 9.67 2.60 -25.29
N SER A 200 9.30 3.01 -26.51
CA SER A 200 10.20 3.08 -27.66
C SER A 200 11.34 4.05 -27.37
N HIS A 201 12.48 3.94 -28.06
CA HIS A 201 13.75 4.53 -27.63
C HIS A 201 13.77 6.06 -27.42
N ASP A 202 12.82 6.83 -27.96
CA ASP A 202 12.66 8.28 -27.73
C ASP A 202 11.26 8.69 -27.19
N ASP A 203 10.29 7.77 -27.06
CA ASP A 203 8.91 8.09 -26.67
C ASP A 203 8.63 7.81 -25.19
N GLN A 204 7.84 8.69 -24.56
CA GLN A 204 7.28 8.41 -23.24
C GLN A 204 6.22 7.30 -23.32
N PRO A 205 6.15 6.39 -22.34
CA PRO A 205 5.19 5.29 -22.37
C PRO A 205 3.76 5.82 -22.30
N GLU A 206 2.87 5.33 -23.17
CA GLU A 206 1.46 5.67 -23.11
C GLU A 206 0.86 5.19 -21.78
N LEU A 207 0.41 6.14 -20.95
CA LEU A 207 -0.14 5.87 -19.63
C LEU A 207 -1.67 5.78 -19.69
N VAL A 208 -2.22 4.73 -19.08
CA VAL A 208 -3.66 4.54 -18.89
C VAL A 208 -4.26 5.76 -18.17
N HIS A 209 -5.35 6.32 -18.73
CA HIS A 209 -6.11 7.38 -18.07
C HIS A 209 -6.81 6.87 -16.80
N VAL A 210 -6.70 7.60 -15.68
CA VAL A 210 -7.25 7.22 -14.37
C VAL A 210 -7.91 8.43 -13.71
N SER A 211 -9.13 8.27 -13.18
CA SER A 211 -9.76 9.29 -12.34
C SER A 211 -9.53 9.04 -10.85
N ILE A 212 -9.34 10.10 -10.07
CA ILE A 212 -9.32 10.05 -8.61
C ILE A 212 -10.41 10.96 -8.05
N SER A 213 -11.42 10.37 -7.42
CA SER A 213 -12.46 11.10 -6.68
C SER A 213 -12.05 11.29 -5.22
N TRP A 214 -11.79 12.53 -4.80
CA TRP A 214 -11.29 12.90 -3.47
C TRP A 214 -12.41 13.26 -2.48
N ALA A 215 -12.23 12.90 -1.21
CA ALA A 215 -13.12 13.33 -0.12
C ALA A 215 -12.79 14.73 0.43
N ASN A 216 -11.57 15.22 0.19
CA ASN A 216 -11.17 16.61 0.34
C ASN A 216 -10.25 16.97 -0.84
N ASP A 217 -10.56 18.02 -1.58
CA ASP A 217 -9.79 18.44 -2.75
C ASP A 217 -8.36 18.86 -2.40
N GLU A 218 -8.14 19.38 -1.18
CA GLU A 218 -6.81 19.78 -0.70
C GLU A 218 -5.83 18.61 -0.60
N ASP A 219 -6.32 17.37 -0.43
CA ASP A 219 -5.46 16.20 -0.20
C ASP A 219 -4.57 15.88 -1.40
N LYS A 220 -4.98 16.21 -2.64
CA LYS A 220 -4.15 16.00 -3.85
C LYS A 220 -2.82 16.77 -3.78
N ASN A 221 -2.76 17.86 -3.00
CA ASN A 221 -1.59 18.72 -2.84
C ASN A 221 -0.50 18.11 -1.93
N TYR A 222 -0.70 16.88 -1.42
CA TYR A 222 0.36 16.14 -0.71
C TYR A 222 1.33 15.39 -1.64
N ALA A 223 1.04 15.34 -2.94
CA ALA A 223 2.02 14.97 -3.97
C ALA A 223 2.61 16.24 -4.60
N GLU A 224 3.91 16.20 -4.94
CA GLU A 224 4.61 17.36 -5.52
C GLU A 224 4.17 17.66 -6.97
N SER A 225 3.77 16.61 -7.70
CA SER A 225 3.21 16.68 -9.04
C SER A 225 2.32 15.47 -9.33
N TRP A 226 1.46 15.59 -10.34
CA TRP A 226 0.65 14.51 -10.89
C TRP A 226 0.92 14.37 -12.38
N SER A 227 0.84 13.15 -12.89
CA SER A 227 1.02 12.84 -14.31
C SER A 227 -0.25 13.17 -15.12
N THR A 228 -0.06 13.52 -16.40
CA THR A 228 -1.12 14.03 -17.29
C THR A 228 -2.26 13.05 -17.61
N ASN A 229 -2.07 11.77 -17.32
CA ASN A 229 -3.09 10.72 -17.42
C ASN A 229 -4.05 10.67 -16.22
N VAL A 230 -3.84 11.50 -15.18
CA VAL A 230 -4.66 11.46 -13.96
C VAL A 230 -5.64 12.63 -13.92
N SER A 231 -6.94 12.34 -13.91
CA SER A 231 -7.99 13.33 -13.62
C SER A 231 -8.32 13.38 -12.12
N HIS A 232 -8.85 14.51 -11.67
CA HIS A 232 -9.22 14.74 -10.27
C HIS A 232 -10.66 15.25 -10.18
N GLU A 233 -11.44 14.62 -9.30
CA GLU A 233 -12.87 14.89 -9.09
C GLU A 233 -13.17 14.93 -7.58
N LEU A 234 -14.35 15.44 -7.20
CA LEU A 234 -14.85 15.35 -5.82
C LEU A 234 -15.74 14.11 -5.65
N LEU A 235 -15.59 13.43 -4.51
CA LEU A 235 -16.39 12.25 -4.15
C LEU A 235 -17.81 12.67 -3.73
N ASN A 236 -18.73 12.66 -4.69
CA ASN A 236 -20.14 13.02 -4.48
C ASN A 236 -20.83 12.10 -3.45
N LYS A 237 -20.99 12.64 -2.23
CA LYS A 237 -21.46 12.00 -0.98
C LYS A 237 -20.61 10.82 -0.47
N PRO A 238 -20.29 10.75 0.84
CA PRO A 238 -19.74 9.55 1.44
C PRO A 238 -20.81 8.45 1.58
N VAL A 239 -20.51 7.24 1.11
CA VAL A 239 -21.37 6.03 1.13
C VAL A 239 -21.77 5.56 2.55
N TYR A 240 -21.34 6.26 3.61
CA TYR A 240 -21.55 5.91 5.02
C TYR A 240 -22.73 6.61 5.70
N ASN A 241 -23.53 7.42 4.98
CA ASN A 241 -24.84 7.84 5.49
C ASN A 241 -25.84 6.68 5.40
N LYS A 242 -26.16 6.07 6.54
CA LYS A 242 -27.17 5.00 6.63
C LYS A 242 -28.60 5.50 6.36
N LEU A 243 -28.83 6.80 6.51
CA LEU A 243 -30.13 7.47 6.41
C LEU A 243 -30.70 7.43 4.98
N ASP A 244 -29.85 7.60 3.96
CA ASP A 244 -30.23 7.60 2.54
C ASP A 244 -30.78 6.22 2.05
N ARG A 245 -30.77 5.17 2.88
CA ARG A 245 -31.19 3.79 2.55
C ARG A 245 -32.48 3.29 3.23
N GLU A 246 -33.13 4.16 3.98
CA GLU A 246 -34.42 3.87 4.62
C GLU A 246 -35.57 4.59 3.88
N GLY A 247 -35.34 5.80 3.33
CA GLY A 247 -36.33 6.54 2.53
C GLY A 247 -36.72 5.94 1.16
N GLU A 248 -35.90 5.06 0.57
CA GLU A 248 -36.23 4.41 -0.72
C GLU A 248 -37.22 3.24 -0.59
N ARG A 249 -37.52 2.75 0.62
CA ARG A 249 -38.39 1.57 0.83
C ARG A 249 -39.79 1.86 1.37
N GLU A 250 -40.11 3.13 1.62
CA GLU A 250 -41.47 3.56 2.03
C GLU A 250 -42.32 4.03 0.84
N GLY A 251 -41.76 4.04 -0.39
CA GLY A 251 -42.43 4.47 -1.61
C GLY A 251 -43.18 3.39 -2.42
N GLU A 252 -42.94 2.10 -2.17
CA GLU A 252 -43.52 0.99 -2.95
C GLU A 252 -44.62 0.19 -2.21
N SER A 253 -45.02 0.59 -1.00
CA SER A 253 -46.07 -0.08 -0.21
C SER A 253 -47.35 0.76 -0.07
N GLY A 254 -47.78 1.39 -1.16
CA GLY A 254 -48.83 2.41 -1.15
C GLY A 254 -49.64 2.54 -2.45
N ALA A 255 -50.06 1.40 -3.02
CA ALA A 255 -50.99 1.30 -4.15
C ALA A 255 -51.87 0.05 -3.99
#